data_AF-A0A845UKD3-F1
#
_entry.id   AF-A0A845UKD3-F1
#
_cell.length_a   1.000
_cell.length_b   1.000
_cell.length_c   1.000
_cell.angle_alpha   90.00
_cell.angle_beta   90.00
_cell.angle_gamma   90.00
#
_symmetry.space_group_name_H-M   'P 1'
#
loop_
_entity.id
_entity.type
_entity.pdbx_description
1 polymer ?
#
loop_
_entity_poly.entity_id
_entity_poly.type
_entity_poly.pdbx_seq_one_letter_code
_entity_poly.pdbx_strand_id
1 'polypeptide(L)' 'MSMTMDDSIKRWTAKRKTALVIEIMQGKTTVSEASRSFDLTPSEIEGWVEDAKRGMENSLRANPLDIREQYE' A
#
# COMPACT_ATOMS: atom_id res chain seq x y z
N MET A 1 -1.64 10.57 -33.63
CA MET A 1 -1.37 10.81 -32.20
C MET A 1 -2.71 11.07 -31.54
N SER A 2 -3.29 10.04 -30.90
CA SER A 2 -4.61 10.14 -30.29
C SER A 2 -4.48 10.06 -28.77
N MET A 3 -5.23 10.94 -28.12
CA MET A 3 -5.31 11.21 -26.69
C MET A 3 -5.37 9.95 -25.83
N THR A 4 -4.46 9.81 -24.88
CA THR A 4 -4.74 9.10 -23.63
C THR A 4 -4.67 10.12 -22.51
N MET A 5 -5.81 10.77 -22.28
CA MET A 5 -6.09 11.58 -21.10
C MET A 5 -6.14 10.67 -19.86
N ASP A 6 -5.02 10.04 -19.51
CA ASP A 6 -4.87 9.21 -18.30
C ASP A 6 -3.64 9.64 -17.48
N ASP A 7 -3.00 10.75 -17.83
CA ASP A 7 -1.83 11.27 -17.11
C ASP A 7 -2.22 12.12 -15.87
N SER A 8 -3.53 12.32 -15.65
CA SER A 8 -4.10 13.18 -14.62
C SER A 8 -4.71 12.44 -13.43
N ILE A 9 -4.47 11.12 -13.30
CA ILE A 9 -4.78 10.39 -12.06
C ILE A 9 -3.91 11.03 -10.97
N LYS A 10 -4.55 11.68 -9.99
CA LYS A 10 -3.93 12.31 -8.82
C LYS A 10 -2.86 11.39 -8.21
N ARG A 11 -1.59 11.60 -8.59
CA ARG A 11 -0.50 10.65 -8.36
C ARG A 11 -0.29 10.39 -6.87
N TRP A 12 -0.70 9.21 -6.41
CA TRP A 12 -0.41 8.73 -5.06
C TRP A 12 1.07 8.37 -4.97
N THR A 13 1.86 9.28 -4.40
CA THR A 13 3.27 9.01 -4.10
C THR A 13 3.36 7.95 -3.01
N ALA A 14 4.44 7.16 -3.01
CA ALA A 14 4.68 6.12 -2.01
C ALA A 14 4.51 6.66 -0.58
N LYS A 15 5.06 7.85 -0.29
CA LYS A 15 4.94 8.50 1.03
C LYS A 15 3.49 8.76 1.44
N ARG A 16 2.65 9.27 0.52
CA ARG A 16 1.24 9.57 0.81
C ARG A 16 0.46 8.28 1.04
N LYS A 17 0.68 7.27 0.18
CA LYS A 17 0.05 5.94 0.28
C LYS A 17 0.39 5.28 1.61
N THR A 18 1.66 5.30 2.02
CA THR A 18 2.08 4.79 3.33
C THR A 18 1.40 5.51 4.49
N ALA A 19 1.35 6.84 4.47
CA ALA A 19 0.68 7.61 5.53
C ALA A 19 -0.80 7.20 5.69
N LEU A 20 -1.53 7.12 4.56
CA LEU A 20 -2.93 6.71 4.57
C LEU A 20 -3.10 5.29 5.12
N VAL A 21 -2.29 4.34 4.64
CA VAL A 21 -2.35 2.94 5.10
C VAL A 21 -2.07 2.84 6.59
N ILE A 22 -1.11 3.61 7.12
CA ILE A 22 -0.83 3.64 8.57
C ILE A 22 -2.03 4.16 9.35
N GLU A 23 -2.69 5.23 8.90
CA GLU A 23 -3.88 5.77 9.57
C GLU A 23 -5.03 4.76 9.59
N ILE A 24 -5.21 3.99 8.51
CA ILE A 24 -6.19 2.91 8.43
C ILE A 24 -5.85 1.78 9.40
N MET A 25 -4.59 1.33 9.44
CA MET A 25 -4.15 0.29 10.37
C MET A 25 -4.24 0.70 11.84
N GLN A 26 -4.08 2.00 12.13
CA GLN A 26 -4.26 2.56 13.47
C GLN A 26 -5.73 2.83 13.84
N GLY A 27 -6.67 2.60 12.91
CA GLY A 27 -8.10 2.84 13.12
C GLY A 27 -8.50 4.32 13.19
N LYS A 28 -7.62 5.24 12.75
CA LYS A 28 -7.89 6.69 12.72
C LYS A 28 -8.79 7.10 11.56
N THR A 29 -8.76 6.32 10.48
CA THR A 29 -9.63 6.47 9.32
C THR A 29 -10.05 5.09 8.85
N THR A 30 -11.25 4.96 8.29
CA THR A 30 -11.68 3.69 7.68
C THR A 30 -11.43 3.70 6.17
N VAL A 31 -11.38 2.51 5.57
CA VAL A 31 -11.28 2.37 4.09
C VAL A 31 -12.42 3.13 3.40
N SER A 32 -13.63 3.07 3.94
CA SER A 32 -14.79 3.76 3.37
C SER A 32 -14.70 5.28 3.48
N GLU A 33 -14.16 5.82 4.58
CA GLU A 33 -13.91 7.25 4.72
C GLU A 33 -12.82 7.73 3.78
N ALA A 34 -11.68 7.02 3.74
CA ALA A 34 -10.58 7.32 2.83
C ALA A 34 -11.01 7.28 1.36
N SER A 35 -11.82 6.28 0.99
CA SER A 35 -12.38 6.14 -0.36
C SER A 35 -13.19 7.38 -0.75
N ARG A 36 -14.08 7.86 0.12
CA ARG A 36 -14.88 9.06 -0.12
C ARG A 36 -14.05 10.35 -0.12
N SER A 37 -13.07 10.46 0.78
CA SER A 37 -12.25 11.68 0.92
C SER A 37 -11.25 11.86 -0.22
N PHE A 38 -10.73 10.77 -0.77
CA PHE A 38 -9.68 10.81 -1.78
C PHE A 38 -10.12 10.38 -3.18
N ASP A 39 -11.41 10.04 -3.34
CA ASP A 39 -11.99 9.59 -4.61
C ASP A 39 -11.28 8.32 -5.14
N LEU A 40 -11.00 7.40 -4.21
CA LEU A 40 -10.35 6.12 -4.50
C LEU A 40 -11.36 5.00 -4.35
N THR A 41 -11.19 3.93 -5.11
CA THR A 41 -12.01 2.73 -4.89
C THR A 41 -11.61 2.05 -3.56
N PRO A 42 -12.57 1.50 -2.79
CA PRO A 42 -12.25 0.76 -1.58
C PRO A 42 -11.23 -0.37 -1.84
N SER A 43 -11.39 -1.09 -2.95
CA SER A 43 -10.50 -2.20 -3.32
C SER A 43 -9.06 -1.78 -3.60
N GLU A 44 -8.84 -0.58 -4.14
CA GLU A 44 -7.49 -0.04 -4.32
C GLU A 44 -6.80 0.21 -2.98
N ILE A 45 -7.52 0.82 -2.03
CA ILE A 45 -7.03 1.07 -0.67
C ILE A 45 -6.80 -0.25 0.08
N GLU A 46 -7.72 -1.21 -0.03
CA GLU A 46 -7.57 -2.54 0.55
C GLU A 46 -6.33 -3.25 0.02
N GLY A 47 -6.09 -3.18 -1.30
CA GLY A 47 -4.88 -3.72 -1.91
C GLY A 47 -3.60 -3.12 -1.31
N TRP A 48 -3.60 -1.80 -1.05
CA TRP A 48 -2.45 -1.13 -0.44
C TRP A 48 -2.19 -1.57 1.00
N VAL A 49 -3.25 -1.79 1.77
CA VAL A 49 -3.15 -2.29 3.14
C VAL A 49 -2.61 -3.72 3.15
N GLU A 50 -3.07 -4.57 2.24
CA GLU A 50 -2.58 -5.95 2.11
C GLU A 50 -1.12 -6.02 1.66
N ASP A 51 -0.73 -5.19 0.67
CA ASP A 51 0.67 -5.07 0.25
C ASP A 51 1.58 -4.65 1.41
N ALA A 52 1.13 -3.69 2.22
CA ALA A 52 1.88 -3.24 3.40
C ALA A 52 2.02 -4.36 4.46
N LYS A 53 0.94 -5.11 4.72
CA LYS A 53 1.00 -6.27 5.64
C LYS A 53 1.97 -7.34 5.15
N ARG A 54 1.91 -7.70 3.86
CA ARG A 54 2.83 -8.68 3.25
C ARG A 54 4.27 -8.20 3.29
N GLY A 55 4.51 -6.91 3.00
CA GLY A 55 5.84 -6.32 3.11
C GLY A 55 6.41 -6.42 4.52
N MET A 56 5.60 -6.12 5.55
CA MET A 56 6.00 -6.28 6.94
C MET A 56 6.24 -7.75 7.30
N GLU A 57 5.35 -8.67 6.93
CA GLU A 57 5.52 -10.11 7.17
C GLU A 57 6.82 -10.61 6.55
N ASN A 58 7.12 -10.25 5.31
CA ASN A 58 8.35 -10.63 4.64
C ASN A 58 9.59 -10.08 5.35
N SER A 59 9.55 -8.81 5.77
CA SER A 59 10.65 -8.20 6.54
C SER A 59 10.85 -8.85 7.91
N LEU A 60 9.78 -9.31 8.56
CA LEU A 60 9.84 -9.99 9.85
C LEU A 60 10.23 -11.47 9.71
N ARG A 61 9.88 -12.11 8.58
CA ARG A 61 10.23 -13.49 8.24
C ARG A 61 11.68 -13.64 7.80
N ALA A 62 12.26 -12.59 7.23
CA ALA A 62 13.67 -12.53 6.86
C ALA A 62 14.57 -12.61 8.10
N ASN A 63 14.61 -13.78 8.74
CA ASN A 63 15.55 -14.11 9.78
C ASN A 63 16.93 -14.18 9.12
N PRO A 64 17.94 -13.41 9.57
CA PRO A 64 19.28 -13.43 8.97
C PRO A 64 19.96 -14.82 9.03
N LEU A 65 19.45 -15.75 9.83
CA LEU A 65 19.89 -17.15 9.87
C LEU A 65 19.37 -17.99 8.70
N ASP A 66 18.15 -17.72 8.19
CA ASP A 66 17.51 -18.44 7.07
C ASP A 66 18.18 -18.12 5.72
N ILE A 67 18.70 -16.89 5.59
CA ILE A 67 19.34 -16.41 4.35
C ILE A 67 20.69 -17.11 4.12
N ARG A 68 21.37 -17.57 5.18
CA ARG A 68 22.62 -18.32 5.06
C ARG A 68 22.42 -19.76 4.58
N GLU A 69 21.29 -20.38 4.88
CA GLU A 69 21.02 -21.80 4.58
C GLU A 69 20.54 -22.00 3.12
N GLN A 70 20.03 -20.95 2.46
CA GLN A 70 19.60 -20.99 1.06
C GLN A 70 20.76 -20.84 0.04
N TYR A 71 21.99 -20.59 0.51
CA TYR A 71 23.18 -20.40 -0.34
C TYR A 71 24.31 -21.41 -0.08
N GLU A 72 24.06 -22.46 0.72
CA GLU A 72 25.00 -23.57 0.94
C GLU A 72 24.57 -24.85 0.22
#